data_AF-A0A1G4FHB0-F1
#
_entry.id   AF-A0A1G4FHB0-F1
#
_cell.length_a   1.000
_cell.length_b   1.000
_cell.length_c   1.000
_cell.angle_alpha   90.00
_cell.angle_beta   90.00
_cell.angle_gamma   90.00
#
_symmetry.space_group_name_H-M   'P 1'
#
loop_
_entity.id
_entity.type
_entity.pdbx_description
1 polymer ?
#
loop_
_entity_poly.entity_id
_entity_poly.type
_entity_poly.pdbx_seq_one_letter_code
_entity_poly.pdbx_strand_id
1 'polypeptide(L)'
;MNHINLKIYYLCEGDNMEFYSHPDMKLIVHLSQVKEYSLIYGNKEYSEINEIVACGHDFGKYTTYFQDRLFKREKGEKPEGNHAHISAVFTAYVMFNRGMGKGVLPLIAYNAVLSHHSRVKNFEKYLPMSYHENKINKSDDMYWKLQILNKQKQNIKENYTDIYNEYKSLGFGEDFKAFMDDEDSIEKTLILLRKKILLLYDEKDAYWIHQQIFSTLIASDKVSASKVKPFEQKFVGYSELNKIREDEFSDKEKNEINNMRNSILKRVQENISKNYNKEVFSIIAPTGERVIIVMGAVNVMKPRVSGTLNKYILCIA
;
A
#
# COMPACT_ATOMS: atom_id res chain seq x y z
N MET A 1 -24.78 -36.90 16.71
CA MET A 1 -23.55 -36.77 15.91
C MET A 1 -22.93 -35.43 16.26
N ASN A 2 -21.79 -35.50 16.96
CA ASN A 2 -21.10 -34.35 17.53
C ASN A 2 -20.47 -33.49 16.44
N HIS A 3 -20.93 -32.24 16.29
CA HIS A 3 -20.19 -31.23 15.56
C HIS A 3 -19.02 -30.77 16.44
N ILE A 4 -17.82 -31.16 16.01
CA ILE A 4 -16.55 -30.78 16.61
C ILE A 4 -16.42 -29.25 16.53
N ASN A 5 -16.51 -28.60 17.70
CA ASN A 5 -15.98 -27.26 17.92
C ASN A 5 -14.46 -27.32 17.74
N LEU A 6 -13.96 -26.97 16.56
CA LEU A 6 -12.54 -26.65 16.37
C LEU A 6 -12.26 -25.27 16.99
N LYS A 7 -12.19 -25.24 18.32
CA LYS A 7 -11.37 -24.26 19.05
C LYS A 7 -9.91 -24.61 18.74
N ILE A 8 -9.33 -24.01 17.71
CA ILE A 8 -7.88 -23.96 17.58
C ILE A 8 -7.40 -22.84 18.50
N TYR A 9 -7.27 -23.18 19.78
CA TYR A 9 -6.30 -22.56 20.67
C TYR A 9 -5.26 -23.65 20.92
N TYR A 10 -4.13 -23.60 20.21
CA TYR A 10 -2.93 -24.23 20.75
C TYR A 10 -2.39 -23.26 21.80
N LEU A 11 -2.87 -23.44 23.02
CA LEU A 11 -2.18 -22.98 24.23
C LEU A 11 -1.59 -24.24 24.88
N CYS A 12 -0.51 -24.74 24.29
CA CYS A 12 0.47 -25.51 25.03
C CYS A 12 1.51 -24.51 25.54
N GLU A 13 1.89 -24.60 26.81
CA GLU A 13 3.01 -23.82 27.36
C GLU A 13 4.24 -24.05 26.48
N GLY A 14 4.61 -23.05 25.66
CA GLY A 14 5.74 -23.10 24.74
C GLY A 14 5.43 -22.93 23.24
N ASP A 15 4.16 -22.81 22.81
CA ASP A 15 3.85 -22.57 21.39
C ASP A 15 3.81 -21.06 21.05
N ASN A 16 4.73 -20.62 20.17
CA ASN A 16 4.78 -19.25 19.65
C ASN A 16 3.48 -18.87 18.91
N MET A 17 3.02 -17.63 19.07
CA MET A 17 1.84 -17.15 18.35
C MET A 17 2.17 -16.91 16.87
N GLU A 18 1.38 -17.50 15.98
CA GLU A 18 1.53 -17.28 14.53
C GLU A 18 0.59 -16.18 14.03
N PHE A 19 1.13 -15.26 13.21
CA PHE A 19 0.38 -14.18 12.59
C PHE A 19 0.21 -14.38 11.09
N TYR A 20 -0.97 -14.04 10.58
CA TYR A 20 -1.36 -14.25 9.19
C TYR A 20 -1.73 -12.96 8.49
N SER A 21 -1.28 -12.77 7.24
CA SER A 21 -1.71 -11.67 6.37
C SER A 21 -3.05 -11.98 5.70
N HIS A 22 -3.22 -13.26 5.36
CA HIS A 22 -4.40 -13.90 4.77
C HIS A 22 -4.55 -15.30 5.41
N PRO A 23 -5.72 -15.96 5.37
CA PRO A 23 -5.94 -17.20 6.11
C PRO A 23 -4.94 -18.34 5.81
N ASP A 24 -4.29 -18.28 4.65
CA ASP A 24 -3.37 -19.26 4.10
C ASP A 24 -1.97 -18.68 3.83
N MET A 25 -1.63 -17.56 4.47
CA MET A 25 -0.33 -16.89 4.32
C MET A 25 0.14 -16.26 5.63
N LYS A 26 1.28 -16.73 6.14
CA LYS A 26 1.96 -16.14 7.29
C LYS A 26 2.36 -14.70 6.99
N LEU A 27 2.19 -13.81 7.96
CA LEU A 27 2.43 -12.39 7.83
C LEU A 27 3.89 -12.09 7.47
N ILE A 28 4.84 -12.73 8.16
CA ILE A 28 6.27 -12.57 7.87
C ILE A 28 6.66 -12.96 6.43
N VAL A 29 6.07 -14.04 5.92
CA VAL A 29 6.31 -14.48 4.53
C VAL A 29 5.79 -13.44 3.55
N HIS A 30 4.59 -12.92 3.80
CA HIS A 30 4.00 -11.86 3.00
C HIS A 30 4.86 -10.59 3.01
N LEU A 31 5.24 -10.09 4.19
CA LEU A 31 6.08 -8.90 4.32
C LEU A 31 7.44 -9.06 3.61
N SER A 32 8.06 -10.25 3.72
CA SER A 32 9.31 -10.56 3.01
C SER A 32 9.14 -10.52 1.48
N GLN A 33 8.04 -11.09 0.96
CA GLN A 33 7.74 -11.06 -0.47
C GLN A 33 7.45 -9.64 -0.97
N VAL A 34 6.64 -8.87 -0.24
CA VAL A 34 6.32 -7.48 -0.61
C VAL A 34 7.60 -6.64 -0.60
N LYS A 35 8.51 -6.86 0.35
CA LYS A 35 9.84 -6.22 0.37
C LYS A 35 10.63 -6.54 -0.90
N GLU A 36 10.79 -7.83 -1.22
CA GLU A 36 11.50 -8.28 -2.43
C GLU A 36 10.88 -7.67 -3.70
N TYR A 37 9.56 -7.73 -3.84
CA TYR A 37 8.87 -7.26 -5.03
C TYR A 37 8.92 -5.74 -5.15
N SER A 38 8.94 -5.01 -4.04
CA SER A 38 9.09 -3.56 -4.05
C SER A 38 10.43 -3.11 -4.61
N LEU A 39 11.48 -3.94 -4.49
CA LEU A 39 12.79 -3.68 -5.08
C LEU A 39 12.85 -4.02 -6.58
N ILE A 40 11.99 -4.93 -7.05
CA ILE A 40 11.84 -5.28 -8.47
C ILE A 40 11.03 -4.21 -9.20
N TYR A 41 9.91 -3.80 -8.62
CA TYR A 41 8.96 -2.88 -9.26
C TYR A 41 9.24 -1.41 -8.96
N GLY A 42 9.91 -1.12 -7.85
CA GLY A 42 10.16 0.24 -7.40
C GLY A 42 11.30 0.95 -8.11
N ASN A 43 11.23 2.27 -8.12
CA ASN A 43 12.34 3.10 -8.54
C ASN A 43 13.52 2.93 -7.56
N LYS A 44 14.71 2.60 -8.09
CA LYS A 44 15.94 2.39 -7.30
C LYS A 44 16.32 3.59 -6.43
N GLU A 45 16.00 4.80 -6.89
CA GLU A 45 16.20 6.06 -6.15
C GLU A 45 15.46 6.05 -4.80
N TYR A 46 14.33 5.34 -4.71
CA TYR A 46 13.49 5.22 -3.52
C TYR A 46 13.53 3.82 -2.91
N SER A 47 14.55 3.01 -3.21
CA SER A 47 14.68 1.62 -2.74
C SER A 47 14.51 1.48 -1.22
N GLU A 48 15.22 2.30 -0.44
CA GLU A 48 15.13 2.26 1.03
C GLU A 48 13.72 2.63 1.52
N ILE A 49 13.06 3.61 0.89
CA ILE A 49 11.69 4.00 1.23
C ILE A 49 10.71 2.88 0.88
N ASN A 50 10.89 2.26 -0.28
CA ASN A 50 10.07 1.14 -0.73
C ASN A 50 10.19 -0.05 0.24
N GLU A 51 11.39 -0.36 0.74
CA GLU A 51 11.58 -1.39 1.76
C GLU A 51 10.86 -1.04 3.07
N ILE A 52 11.00 0.19 3.56
CA ILE A 52 10.34 0.63 4.81
C ILE A 52 8.81 0.56 4.67
N VAL A 53 8.28 1.05 3.55
CA VAL A 53 6.85 0.99 3.25
C VAL A 53 6.38 -0.46 3.13
N ALA A 54 7.12 -1.33 2.44
CA ALA A 54 6.79 -2.74 2.28
C ALA A 54 6.78 -3.49 3.62
N CYS A 55 7.78 -3.30 4.48
CA CYS A 55 7.84 -3.95 5.78
C CYS A 55 6.88 -3.34 6.82
N GLY A 56 6.48 -2.09 6.62
CA GLY A 56 5.58 -1.37 7.53
C GLY A 56 4.10 -1.50 7.20
N HIS A 57 3.71 -1.78 5.95
CA HIS A 57 2.34 -1.56 5.49
C HIS A 57 1.25 -2.36 6.23
N ASP A 58 1.60 -3.56 6.68
CA ASP A 58 0.72 -4.52 7.32
C ASP A 58 1.08 -4.77 8.80
N PHE A 59 1.93 -3.93 9.40
CA PHE A 59 2.36 -4.04 10.79
C PHE A 59 1.19 -4.22 11.78
N GLY A 60 0.07 -3.51 11.59
CA GLY A 60 -1.11 -3.63 12.43
C GLY A 60 -1.82 -5.00 12.37
N LYS A 61 -1.48 -5.86 11.40
CA LYS A 61 -1.98 -7.24 11.34
C LYS A 61 -1.41 -8.13 12.44
N TYR A 62 -0.35 -7.69 13.12
CA TYR A 62 0.15 -8.31 14.35
C TYR A 62 -0.78 -8.13 15.57
N THR A 63 -1.87 -7.38 15.45
CA THR A 63 -2.87 -7.34 16.52
C THR A 63 -3.73 -8.61 16.51
N THR A 64 -4.06 -9.13 17.69
CA THR A 64 -5.04 -10.21 17.83
C THR A 64 -6.41 -9.77 17.32
N TYR A 65 -6.74 -8.47 17.42
CA TYR A 65 -7.96 -7.89 16.83
C TYR A 65 -8.06 -8.12 15.31
N PHE A 66 -6.96 -7.95 14.58
CA PHE A 66 -6.93 -8.23 13.15
C PHE A 66 -7.03 -9.74 12.89
N GLN A 67 -6.28 -10.56 13.63
CA GLN A 67 -6.30 -12.02 13.48
C GLN A 67 -7.70 -12.60 13.73
N ASP A 68 -8.39 -12.14 14.77
CA ASP A 68 -9.75 -12.58 15.09
C ASP A 68 -10.76 -12.17 14.01
N ARG A 69 -10.59 -10.99 13.41
CA ARG A 69 -11.39 -10.58 12.24
C ARG A 69 -11.10 -11.45 11.02
N LEU A 70 -9.82 -11.73 10.75
CA LEU A 70 -9.37 -12.55 9.62
C LEU A 70 -9.99 -13.96 9.66
N PHE A 71 -10.04 -14.55 10.85
CA PHE A 71 -10.60 -15.88 11.08
C PHE A 71 -12.08 -15.87 11.52
N LYS A 72 -12.76 -14.73 11.42
CA LYS A 72 -14.19 -14.56 11.76
C LYS A 72 -14.57 -15.05 13.17
N ARG A 73 -13.64 -14.86 14.13
CA ARG A 73 -13.84 -15.24 15.54
C ARG A 73 -14.66 -14.19 16.30
N GLU A 74 -14.68 -12.95 15.84
CA GLU A 74 -15.55 -11.88 16.35
C GLU A 74 -16.73 -11.58 15.41
N LYS A 75 -17.83 -11.10 16.02
CA LYS A 75 -18.99 -10.58 15.29
C LYS A 75 -18.88 -9.05 15.17
N GLY A 76 -18.88 -8.55 13.94
CA GLY A 76 -18.88 -7.11 13.62
C GLY A 76 -17.48 -6.54 13.38
N GLU A 77 -17.44 -5.39 12.70
CA GLU A 77 -16.20 -4.68 12.42
C GLU A 77 -15.87 -3.70 13.55
N LYS A 78 -14.84 -3.99 14.34
CA LYS A 78 -14.33 -3.09 15.37
C LYS A 78 -13.19 -2.20 14.84
N PRO A 79 -13.08 -0.94 15.29
CA PRO A 79 -12.01 -0.03 14.89
C PRO A 79 -10.60 -0.59 15.13
N GLU A 80 -10.41 -1.35 16.21
CA GLU A 80 -9.13 -1.95 16.59
C GLU A 80 -8.63 -3.01 15.59
N GLY A 81 -9.54 -3.60 14.81
CA GLY A 81 -9.19 -4.52 13.72
C GLY A 81 -8.75 -3.80 12.44
N ASN A 82 -8.78 -2.46 12.39
CA ASN A 82 -8.26 -1.69 11.27
C ASN A 82 -6.74 -1.50 11.41
N HIS A 83 -5.98 -2.25 10.62
CA HIS A 83 -4.53 -2.28 10.74
C HIS A 83 -3.82 -1.10 10.05
N ALA A 84 -4.46 -0.45 9.08
CA ALA A 84 -3.76 0.49 8.19
C ALA A 84 -3.19 1.71 8.92
N HIS A 85 -3.86 2.21 9.96
CA HIS A 85 -3.42 3.45 10.63
C HIS A 85 -2.18 3.23 11.50
N ILE A 86 -2.18 2.23 12.38
CA ILE A 86 -0.98 1.92 13.19
C ILE A 86 0.19 1.51 12.30
N SER A 87 -0.07 0.81 11.19
CA SER A 87 0.94 0.48 10.19
C SER A 87 1.58 1.72 9.57
N ALA A 88 0.77 2.71 9.22
CA ALA A 88 1.25 3.99 8.68
C ALA A 88 2.10 4.75 9.71
N VAL A 89 1.67 4.77 10.98
CA VAL A 89 2.42 5.41 12.07
C VAL A 89 3.76 4.71 12.29
N PHE A 90 3.78 3.37 12.36
CA PHE A 90 5.03 2.61 12.48
C PHE A 90 5.98 2.91 11.32
N THR A 91 5.48 2.90 10.08
CA THR A 91 6.25 3.23 8.87
C THR A 91 6.91 4.61 8.98
N ALA A 92 6.14 5.63 9.36
CA ALA A 92 6.66 6.98 9.54
C ALA A 92 7.68 7.07 10.67
N TYR A 93 7.44 6.38 11.79
CA TYR A 93 8.38 6.30 12.90
C TYR A 93 9.73 5.73 12.45
N VAL A 94 9.74 4.63 11.70
CA VAL A 94 10.96 4.04 11.16
C VAL A 94 11.72 5.04 10.29
N MET A 95 11.02 5.78 9.42
CA MET A 95 11.66 6.80 8.60
C MET A 95 12.30 7.91 9.44
N PHE A 96 11.63 8.39 10.49
CA PHE A 96 12.23 9.38 11.38
C PHE A 96 13.45 8.81 12.14
N ASN A 97 13.33 7.58 12.65
CA ASN A 97 14.37 6.91 13.43
C ASN A 97 15.64 6.64 12.59
N ARG A 98 15.48 6.28 11.32
CA ARG A 98 16.58 6.05 10.37
C ARG A 98 17.16 7.33 9.75
N GLY A 99 16.79 8.52 10.26
CA GLY A 99 17.31 9.79 9.76
C GLY A 99 16.71 10.24 8.41
N MET A 100 15.69 9.53 7.90
CA MET A 100 14.95 9.88 6.67
C MET A 100 13.82 10.89 6.94
N GLY A 101 13.90 11.63 8.05
CA GLY A 101 12.91 12.61 8.48
C GLY A 101 12.92 13.94 7.71
N LYS A 102 13.85 14.12 6.76
CA LYS A 102 13.96 15.37 5.97
C LYS A 102 12.91 15.43 4.86
N GLY A 103 12.41 16.64 4.60
CA GLY A 103 11.40 16.87 3.57
C GLY A 103 10.06 16.19 3.86
N VAL A 104 9.34 15.87 2.78
CA VAL A 104 7.96 15.34 2.82
C VAL A 104 7.88 13.82 2.82
N LEU A 105 9.01 13.12 2.66
CA LEU A 105 9.04 11.67 2.45
C LEU A 105 8.34 10.85 3.56
N PRO A 106 8.52 11.15 4.86
CA PRO A 106 7.77 10.46 5.91
C PRO A 106 6.26 10.60 5.78
N LEU A 107 5.78 11.77 5.35
CA LEU A 107 4.36 12.04 5.16
C LEU A 107 3.81 11.32 3.92
N ILE A 108 4.61 11.23 2.86
CA ILE A 108 4.29 10.45 1.67
C ILE A 108 4.19 8.95 2.00
N ALA A 109 5.19 8.37 2.66
CA ALA A 109 5.19 6.96 3.04
C ALA A 109 4.04 6.63 4.01
N TYR A 110 3.80 7.50 4.99
CA TYR A 110 2.64 7.42 5.88
C TYR A 110 1.34 7.35 5.08
N ASN A 111 1.13 8.27 4.12
CA ASN A 111 -0.11 8.32 3.36
C ASN A 111 -0.28 7.12 2.42
N ALA A 112 0.81 6.65 1.81
CA ALA A 112 0.81 5.47 0.97
C ALA A 112 0.35 4.23 1.76
N VAL A 113 0.94 3.99 2.94
CA VAL A 113 0.52 2.90 3.83
C VAL A 113 -0.88 3.12 4.37
N LEU A 114 -1.25 4.32 4.81
CA LEU A 114 -2.59 4.58 5.33
C LEU A 114 -3.68 4.24 4.30
N SER A 115 -3.37 4.38 3.01
CA SER A 115 -4.30 4.26 1.89
C SER A 115 -4.30 2.91 1.19
N HIS A 116 -3.42 1.96 1.53
CA HIS A 116 -3.16 0.80 0.68
C HIS A 116 -4.35 -0.17 0.44
N HIS A 117 -5.40 -0.10 1.26
CA HIS A 117 -6.65 -0.88 1.05
C HIS A 117 -7.74 -0.12 0.30
N SER A 118 -7.54 1.16 -0.04
CA SER A 118 -8.58 2.02 -0.57
C SER A 118 -8.05 3.04 -1.57
N ARG A 119 -8.91 3.99 -1.96
CA ARG A 119 -8.46 5.24 -2.58
C ARG A 119 -7.50 5.98 -1.65
N VAL A 120 -6.64 6.82 -2.22
CA VAL A 120 -5.75 7.72 -1.48
C VAL A 120 -6.58 8.55 -0.51
N LYS A 121 -6.30 8.41 0.78
CA LYS A 121 -7.03 9.07 1.86
C LYS A 121 -6.49 10.48 2.07
N ASN A 122 -7.36 11.40 2.47
CA ASN A 122 -6.93 12.67 3.05
C ASN A 122 -6.26 12.39 4.41
N PHE A 123 -4.93 12.43 4.45
CA PHE A 123 -4.14 12.15 5.66
C PHE A 123 -4.39 13.16 6.78
N GLU A 124 -4.84 14.39 6.49
CA GLU A 124 -5.05 15.41 7.52
C GLU A 124 -6.10 14.98 8.54
N LYS A 125 -7.09 14.18 8.12
CA LYS A 125 -8.12 13.59 9.01
C LYS A 125 -7.56 12.54 9.98
N TYR A 126 -6.28 12.21 9.87
CA TYR A 126 -5.57 11.20 10.66
C TYR A 126 -4.36 11.80 11.38
N LEU A 127 -4.21 13.12 11.36
CA LEU A 127 -3.18 13.87 12.07
C LEU A 127 -3.84 14.85 13.05
N PRO A 128 -3.20 15.16 14.19
CA PRO A 128 -3.77 16.09 15.16
C PRO A 128 -3.81 17.52 14.60
N MET A 129 -4.88 18.25 14.87
CA MET A 129 -4.99 19.68 14.58
C MET A 129 -4.50 20.54 15.74
N SER A 130 -4.62 20.03 16.96
CA SER A 130 -4.36 20.73 18.21
C SER A 130 -3.51 19.88 19.15
N TYR A 131 -2.32 20.39 19.48
CA TYR A 131 -1.37 19.76 20.39
C TYR A 131 -0.58 20.82 21.16
N HIS A 132 -0.11 20.49 22.36
CA HIS A 132 0.77 21.32 23.17
C HIS A 132 2.05 20.56 23.50
N GLU A 133 3.20 21.20 23.29
CA GLU A 133 4.55 20.60 23.38
C GLU A 133 4.69 19.35 22.50
N ASN A 134 4.29 18.17 23.01
CA ASN A 134 4.25 16.89 22.30
C ASN A 134 3.03 16.03 22.68
N LYS A 135 1.94 16.65 23.16
CA LYS A 135 0.71 15.96 23.56
C LYS A 135 -0.49 16.46 22.76
N ILE A 136 -1.26 15.52 22.21
CA ILE A 136 -2.51 15.78 21.48
C ILE A 136 -3.58 16.16 22.49
N ASN A 137 -4.29 17.25 22.20
CA ASN A 137 -5.34 17.75 23.09
C ASN A 137 -6.52 16.76 23.16
N LYS A 138 -7.08 16.55 24.35
CA LYS A 138 -8.21 15.61 24.55
C LYS A 138 -9.46 15.99 23.76
N SER A 139 -9.63 17.27 23.44
CA SER A 139 -10.72 17.80 22.63
C SER A 139 -10.50 17.67 21.13
N ASP A 140 -9.31 17.22 20.69
CA ASP A 140 -9.03 16.98 19.28
C ASP A 140 -9.68 15.67 18.82
N ASP A 141 -10.30 15.66 17.64
CA ASP A 141 -10.93 14.47 17.05
C ASP A 141 -9.95 13.29 16.92
N MET A 142 -8.66 13.58 16.75
CA MET A 142 -7.59 12.58 16.67
C MET A 142 -7.32 11.89 18.01
N TYR A 143 -7.73 12.45 19.16
CA TYR A 143 -7.48 11.88 20.48
C TYR A 143 -8.12 10.50 20.65
N TRP A 144 -9.36 10.30 20.18
CA TRP A 144 -10.01 8.99 20.22
C TRP A 144 -9.24 7.95 19.37
N LYS A 145 -8.78 8.35 18.19
CA LYS A 145 -7.97 7.47 17.32
C LYS A 145 -6.63 7.13 17.98
N LEU A 146 -6.01 8.09 18.67
CA LEU A 146 -4.79 7.84 19.45
C LEU A 146 -5.01 6.75 20.51
N GLN A 147 -6.16 6.74 21.20
CA GLN A 147 -6.48 5.67 22.16
C GLN A 147 -6.54 4.29 21.50
N ILE A 148 -7.13 4.19 20.30
CA ILE A 148 -7.16 2.94 19.54
C ILE A 148 -5.75 2.50 19.14
N LEU A 149 -4.93 3.43 18.64
CA LEU A 149 -3.54 3.13 18.25
C LEU A 149 -2.72 2.63 19.45
N ASN A 150 -2.88 3.26 20.62
CA ASN A 150 -2.20 2.84 21.85
C ASN A 150 -2.68 1.45 22.31
N LYS A 151 -3.98 1.16 22.20
CA LYS A 151 -4.54 -0.17 22.48
C LYS A 151 -3.98 -1.24 21.52
N GLN A 152 -3.91 -0.93 20.22
CA GLN A 152 -3.29 -1.82 19.22
C GLN A 152 -1.81 -2.07 19.53
N LYS A 153 -1.05 -1.02 19.89
CA LYS A 153 0.37 -1.16 20.26
C LYS A 153 0.56 -2.03 21.50
N GLN A 154 -0.26 -1.85 22.54
CA GLN A 154 -0.18 -2.71 23.72
C GLN A 154 -0.50 -4.16 23.40
N ASN A 155 -1.51 -4.42 22.58
CA ASN A 155 -1.84 -5.77 22.14
C ASN A 155 -0.72 -6.42 21.32
N ILE A 156 0.01 -5.66 20.50
CA ILE A 156 1.22 -6.15 19.82
C ILE A 156 2.33 -6.48 20.83
N LYS A 157 2.48 -5.68 21.89
CA LYS A 157 3.49 -5.88 22.94
C LYS A 157 3.28 -7.17 23.74
N GLU A 158 2.06 -7.70 23.80
CA GLU A 158 1.75 -9.00 24.42
C GLU A 158 2.49 -10.17 23.73
N ASN A 159 2.85 -10.02 22.45
CA ASN A 159 3.57 -11.02 21.64
C ASN A 159 4.96 -10.52 21.21
N TYR A 160 5.58 -9.66 22.03
CA TYR A 160 6.80 -8.92 21.67
C TYR A 160 7.92 -9.82 21.13
N THR A 161 8.23 -10.93 21.80
CA THR A 161 9.38 -11.77 21.46
C THR A 161 9.25 -12.38 20.06
N ASP A 162 8.08 -12.92 19.73
CA ASP A 162 7.81 -13.52 18.43
C ASP A 162 7.89 -12.47 17.32
N ILE A 163 7.24 -11.32 17.53
CA ILE A 163 7.17 -10.25 16.54
C ILE A 163 8.53 -9.57 16.37
N TYR A 164 9.31 -9.39 17.44
CA TYR A 164 10.69 -8.89 17.36
C TYR A 164 11.55 -9.82 16.51
N ASN A 165 11.46 -11.14 16.69
CA ASN A 165 12.24 -12.10 15.91
C ASN A 165 11.86 -12.06 14.42
N GLU A 166 10.57 -11.95 14.11
CA GLU A 166 10.10 -11.77 12.74
C GLU A 166 10.63 -10.46 12.13
N TYR A 167 10.49 -9.32 12.81
CA TYR A 167 11.03 -8.04 12.33
C TYR A 167 12.56 -8.02 12.25
N LYS A 168 13.25 -8.71 13.16
CA LYS A 168 14.70 -8.90 13.11
C LYS A 168 15.12 -9.64 11.84
N SER A 169 14.38 -10.67 11.43
CA SER A 169 14.65 -11.40 10.17
C SER A 169 14.45 -10.53 8.93
N LEU A 170 13.59 -9.49 8.99
CA LEU A 170 13.39 -8.52 7.91
C LEU A 170 14.47 -7.40 7.87
N GLY A 171 15.30 -7.29 8.92
CA GLY A 171 16.24 -6.18 9.11
C GLY A 171 15.64 -4.94 9.79
N PHE A 172 14.56 -5.12 10.56
CA PHE A 172 13.78 -4.06 11.21
C PHE A 172 13.57 -4.31 12.72
N GLY A 173 14.29 -5.27 13.30
CA GLY A 173 14.15 -5.64 14.72
C GLY A 173 14.41 -4.48 15.68
N GLU A 174 15.45 -3.69 15.43
CA GLU A 174 15.77 -2.52 16.26
C GLU A 174 14.74 -1.39 16.10
N ASP A 175 14.17 -1.21 14.91
CA ASP A 175 13.09 -0.24 14.70
C ASP A 175 11.80 -0.65 15.42
N PHE A 176 11.45 -1.95 15.35
CA PHE A 176 10.34 -2.51 16.12
C PHE A 176 10.55 -2.30 17.62
N LYS A 177 11.73 -2.66 18.12
CA LYS A 177 12.11 -2.50 19.53
C LYS A 177 12.00 -1.05 19.97
N ALA A 178 12.61 -0.12 19.23
CA ALA A 178 12.55 1.31 19.54
C ALA A 178 11.11 1.84 19.55
N PHE A 179 10.28 1.43 18.58
CA PHE A 179 8.87 1.84 18.51
C PHE A 179 8.06 1.32 19.69
N MET A 180 8.35 0.12 20.18
CA MET A 180 7.68 -0.51 21.33
C MET A 180 8.14 0.02 22.69
N ASP A 181 9.43 0.34 22.81
CA ASP A 181 10.05 0.81 24.06
C ASP A 181 9.68 2.27 24.36
N ASP A 182 9.56 3.14 23.34
CA ASP A 182 9.10 4.52 23.52
C ASP A 182 7.58 4.58 23.66
N GLU A 183 7.06 4.79 24.87
CA GLU A 183 5.62 4.86 25.15
C GLU A 183 4.89 5.90 24.28
N ASP A 184 5.54 7.01 23.99
CA ASP A 184 4.98 8.13 23.24
C ASP A 184 5.22 8.04 21.72
N SER A 185 5.79 6.93 21.22
CA SER A 185 6.23 6.81 19.82
C SER A 185 5.13 7.14 18.80
N ILE A 186 3.89 6.72 19.07
CA ILE A 186 2.73 7.02 18.21
C ILE A 186 2.44 8.52 18.18
N GLU A 187 2.30 9.12 19.37
CA GLU A 187 1.89 10.51 19.53
C GLU A 187 2.95 11.47 18.98
N LYS A 188 4.22 11.25 19.31
CA LYS A 188 5.36 11.99 18.77
C LYS A 188 5.40 11.91 17.25
N THR A 189 5.21 10.72 16.67
CA THR A 189 5.22 10.53 15.20
C THR A 189 4.10 11.29 14.51
N LEU A 190 2.88 11.23 15.05
CA LEU A 190 1.73 11.97 14.49
C LEU A 190 1.96 13.48 14.52
N ILE A 191 2.53 14.01 15.60
CA ILE A 191 2.87 15.43 15.72
C ILE A 191 3.99 15.81 14.74
N LEU A 192 5.02 14.98 14.60
CA LEU A 192 6.09 15.20 13.62
C LEU A 192 5.52 15.23 12.19
N LEU A 193 4.64 14.30 11.83
CA LEU A 193 3.95 14.28 10.54
C LEU A 193 3.13 15.55 10.31
N ARG A 194 2.38 16.01 11.34
CA ARG A 194 1.60 17.26 11.25
C ARG A 194 2.49 18.46 10.93
N LYS A 195 3.68 18.53 11.53
CA LYS A 195 4.67 19.60 11.26
C LYS A 195 5.22 19.56 9.82
N LYS A 196 5.12 18.43 9.11
CA LYS A 196 5.61 18.28 7.72
C LYS A 196 4.61 18.70 6.65
N ILE A 197 3.34 18.94 7.00
CA ILE A 197 2.31 19.28 6.01
C ILE A 197 2.68 20.51 5.19
N LEU A 198 3.22 21.55 5.84
CA LEU A 198 3.59 22.79 5.14
C LEU A 198 4.66 22.55 4.06
N LEU A 199 5.55 21.57 4.26
CA LEU A 199 6.59 21.22 3.30
C LEU A 199 6.02 20.61 2.01
N LEU A 200 4.80 20.06 2.03
CA LEU A 200 4.16 19.52 0.82
C LEU A 200 3.86 20.61 -0.22
N TYR A 201 3.59 21.83 0.21
CA TYR A 201 3.29 22.93 -0.71
C TYR A 201 4.53 23.41 -1.48
N ASP A 202 5.71 23.21 -0.90
CA ASP A 202 6.99 23.60 -1.50
C ASP A 202 7.58 22.49 -2.39
N GLU A 203 7.17 21.24 -2.17
CA GLU A 203 7.70 20.08 -2.89
C GLU A 203 6.90 19.77 -4.16
N LYS A 204 7.39 20.31 -5.29
CA LYS A 204 6.74 20.18 -6.61
C LYS A 204 6.59 18.73 -7.07
N ASP A 205 7.51 17.86 -6.65
CA ASP A 205 7.50 16.45 -7.06
C ASP A 205 6.74 15.54 -6.07
N ALA A 206 6.20 16.09 -4.97
CA ALA A 206 5.57 15.30 -3.90
C ALA A 206 4.45 14.39 -4.42
N TYR A 207 3.62 14.90 -5.34
CA TYR A 207 2.57 14.11 -5.97
C TYR A 207 3.13 12.90 -6.70
N TRP A 208 4.16 13.11 -7.52
CA TRP A 208 4.77 12.08 -8.36
C TRP A 208 5.52 11.04 -7.53
N ILE A 209 6.26 11.48 -6.53
CA ILE A 209 6.97 10.62 -5.57
C ILE A 209 5.95 9.77 -4.80
N HIS A 210 4.86 10.39 -4.33
CA HIS A 210 3.79 9.66 -3.66
C HIS A 210 3.18 8.59 -4.56
N GLN A 211 2.84 8.91 -5.81
CA GLN A 211 2.27 7.92 -6.71
C GLN A 211 3.25 6.77 -6.97
N GLN A 212 4.55 7.04 -7.17
CA GLN A 212 5.55 5.99 -7.34
C GLN A 212 5.61 5.03 -6.15
N ILE A 213 5.70 5.55 -4.93
CA ILE A 213 5.78 4.74 -3.70
C ILE A 213 4.46 3.98 -3.49
N PHE A 214 3.32 4.67 -3.61
CA PHE A 214 2.00 4.07 -3.42
C PHE A 214 1.74 2.92 -4.39
N SER A 215 1.97 3.12 -5.69
CA SER A 215 1.74 2.06 -6.67
C SER A 215 2.75 0.93 -6.57
N THR A 216 4.00 1.20 -6.18
CA THR A 216 4.99 0.14 -5.90
C THR A 216 4.49 -0.74 -4.77
N LEU A 217 3.99 -0.15 -3.68
CA LEU A 217 3.39 -0.89 -2.57
C LEU A 217 2.18 -1.72 -3.04
N ILE A 218 1.23 -1.12 -3.76
CA ILE A 218 0.04 -1.83 -4.23
C ILE A 218 0.39 -2.98 -5.16
N ALA A 219 1.29 -2.76 -6.13
CA ALA A 219 1.70 -3.80 -7.05
C ALA A 219 2.35 -4.98 -6.31
N SER A 220 3.28 -4.68 -5.40
CA SER A 220 4.01 -5.68 -4.61
C SER A 220 3.07 -6.47 -3.68
N ASP A 221 2.17 -5.78 -2.98
CA ASP A 221 1.12 -6.37 -2.14
C ASP A 221 0.23 -7.32 -2.95
N LYS A 222 -0.29 -6.87 -4.10
CA LYS A 222 -1.19 -7.69 -4.94
C LYS A 222 -0.48 -8.90 -5.55
N VAL A 223 0.77 -8.77 -5.98
CA VAL A 223 1.53 -9.90 -6.51
C VAL A 223 1.78 -10.93 -5.41
N SER A 224 2.15 -10.51 -4.19
CA SER A 224 2.30 -11.43 -3.06
C SER A 224 0.96 -12.07 -2.67
N ALA A 225 -0.09 -11.28 -2.47
CA ALA A 225 -1.41 -11.77 -2.07
C ALA A 225 -2.04 -12.75 -3.08
N SER A 226 -1.77 -12.55 -4.38
CA SER A 226 -2.22 -13.46 -5.45
C SER A 226 -1.35 -14.72 -5.59
N LYS A 227 -0.25 -14.83 -4.83
CA LYS A 227 0.71 -15.95 -4.89
C LYS A 227 1.33 -16.13 -6.29
N VAL A 228 1.38 -15.05 -7.06
CA VAL A 228 2.02 -15.03 -8.37
C VAL A 228 3.49 -14.64 -8.19
N LYS A 229 4.37 -15.23 -9.00
CA LYS A 229 5.78 -14.83 -9.01
C LYS A 229 5.92 -13.44 -9.63
N PRO A 230 6.89 -12.64 -9.17
CA PRO A 230 7.18 -11.38 -9.82
C PRO A 230 7.53 -11.65 -11.29
N PHE A 231 6.88 -10.90 -12.17
CA PHE A 231 7.11 -10.98 -13.61
C PHE A 231 7.74 -9.69 -14.10
N GLU A 232 8.65 -9.83 -15.06
CA GLU A 232 9.16 -8.68 -15.79
C GLU A 232 8.03 -8.10 -16.65
N GLN A 233 7.93 -6.77 -16.63
CA GLN A 233 6.98 -6.07 -17.47
C GLN A 233 7.36 -6.29 -18.94
N LYS A 234 6.53 -7.04 -19.66
CA LYS A 234 6.70 -7.25 -21.09
C LYS A 234 6.08 -6.09 -21.84
N PHE A 235 6.83 -5.57 -22.81
CA PHE A 235 6.34 -4.57 -23.74
C PHE A 235 6.16 -5.22 -25.10
N VAL A 236 5.04 -4.90 -25.74
CA VAL A 236 4.69 -5.38 -27.08
C VAL A 236 4.44 -4.15 -27.96
N GLY A 237 4.89 -4.19 -29.22
CA GLY A 237 4.64 -3.09 -30.14
C GLY A 237 3.13 -2.91 -30.37
N TYR A 238 2.67 -1.68 -30.64
CA TYR A 238 1.24 -1.44 -30.91
C TYR A 238 0.71 -2.32 -32.05
N SER A 239 1.48 -2.48 -33.13
CA SER A 239 1.11 -3.31 -34.27
C SER A 239 0.91 -4.77 -33.88
N GLU A 240 1.79 -5.32 -33.04
CA GLU A 240 1.72 -6.69 -32.55
C GLU A 240 0.57 -6.87 -31.54
N LEU A 241 0.38 -5.91 -30.62
CA LEU A 241 -0.77 -5.89 -29.72
C LEU A 241 -2.08 -5.83 -30.48
N ASN A 242 -2.15 -5.02 -31.54
CA ASN A 242 -3.35 -4.88 -32.35
C ASN A 242 -3.64 -6.15 -33.17
N LYS A 243 -2.60 -6.87 -33.62
CA LYS A 243 -2.77 -8.19 -34.24
C LYS A 243 -3.34 -9.20 -33.25
N ILE A 244 -2.75 -9.33 -32.06
CA ILE A 244 -3.27 -10.22 -31.01
C ILE A 244 -4.73 -9.87 -30.68
N ARG A 245 -5.05 -8.57 -30.56
CA ARG A 245 -6.42 -8.11 -30.36
C ARG A 245 -7.33 -8.54 -31.50
N GLU A 246 -6.92 -8.32 -32.73
CA GLU A 246 -7.69 -8.74 -33.90
C GLU A 246 -7.90 -10.25 -33.84
N ASP A 247 -6.87 -11.06 -33.69
CA ASP A 247 -6.97 -12.52 -33.63
C ASP A 247 -7.89 -13.04 -32.49
N GLU A 248 -7.84 -12.42 -31.30
CA GLU A 248 -8.64 -12.79 -30.13
C GLU A 248 -10.10 -12.29 -30.19
N PHE A 249 -10.35 -11.17 -30.89
CA PHE A 249 -11.65 -10.48 -30.91
C PHE A 249 -12.27 -10.36 -32.32
N SER A 250 -11.71 -10.99 -33.36
CA SER A 250 -12.14 -10.91 -34.77
C SER A 250 -13.30 -11.87 -35.10
N ASP A 251 -14.43 -11.77 -34.39
CA ASP A 251 -15.69 -12.41 -34.81
C ASP A 251 -15.68 -13.95 -34.88
N LYS A 252 -15.85 -14.62 -33.73
CA LYS A 252 -16.48 -15.96 -33.73
C LYS A 252 -17.89 -16.01 -33.16
N GLU A 253 -18.32 -15.01 -32.39
CA GLU A 253 -19.75 -14.76 -32.10
C GLU A 253 -19.95 -13.26 -31.89
N LYS A 254 -21.02 -12.69 -32.45
CA LYS A 254 -21.44 -11.28 -32.30
C LYS A 254 -21.85 -10.98 -30.85
N ASN A 255 -20.87 -10.94 -29.96
CA ASN A 255 -21.08 -10.73 -28.54
C ASN A 255 -21.01 -9.22 -28.26
N GLU A 256 -22.10 -8.60 -27.77
CA GLU A 256 -22.20 -7.16 -27.53
C GLU A 256 -21.03 -6.59 -26.73
N ILE A 257 -20.46 -7.41 -25.85
CA ILE A 257 -19.29 -7.10 -25.03
C ILE A 257 -18.04 -6.82 -25.88
N ASN A 258 -17.80 -7.58 -26.95
CA ASN A 258 -16.62 -7.37 -27.81
C ASN A 258 -16.76 -6.08 -28.64
N ASN A 259 -17.97 -5.73 -29.06
CA ASN A 259 -18.26 -4.44 -29.68
C ASN A 259 -18.03 -3.28 -28.70
N MET A 260 -18.46 -3.45 -27.45
CA MET A 260 -18.19 -2.47 -26.39
C MET A 260 -16.69 -2.25 -26.19
N ARG A 261 -15.91 -3.32 -26.02
CA ARG A 261 -14.44 -3.29 -25.89
C ARG A 261 -13.75 -2.57 -27.04
N ASN A 262 -14.12 -2.91 -28.27
CA ASN A 262 -13.56 -2.28 -29.47
C ASN A 262 -13.93 -0.79 -29.57
N SER A 263 -15.17 -0.42 -29.22
CA SER A 263 -15.61 0.97 -29.21
C SER A 263 -14.88 1.82 -28.17
N ILE A 264 -14.62 1.26 -26.99
CA ILE A 264 -13.92 1.95 -25.91
C ILE A 264 -12.46 2.14 -26.30
N LEU A 265 -11.79 1.11 -26.84
CA LEU A 265 -10.42 1.22 -27.31
C LEU A 265 -10.27 2.30 -28.39
N LYS A 266 -11.16 2.32 -29.38
CA LYS A 266 -11.17 3.34 -30.43
C LYS A 266 -11.31 4.75 -29.86
N ARG A 267 -12.26 4.96 -28.94
CA ARG A 267 -12.45 6.26 -28.24
C ARG A 267 -11.19 6.69 -27.49
N VAL A 268 -10.51 5.75 -26.84
CA VAL A 268 -9.25 6.04 -26.13
C VAL A 268 -8.14 6.44 -27.11
N GLN A 269 -7.95 5.71 -28.20
CA GLN A 269 -6.95 6.03 -29.23
C GLN A 269 -7.18 7.39 -29.87
N GLU A 270 -8.43 7.73 -30.19
CA GLU A 270 -8.82 9.03 -30.72
C GLU A 270 -8.55 10.14 -29.70
N ASN A 271 -8.87 9.92 -28.42
CA ASN A 271 -8.59 10.89 -27.37
C ASN A 271 -7.09 11.11 -27.16
N ILE A 272 -6.28 10.06 -27.17
CA ILE A 272 -4.81 10.19 -27.08
C ILE A 272 -4.31 11.00 -28.28
N SER A 273 -4.72 10.64 -29.50
CA SER A 273 -4.28 11.33 -30.72
C SER A 273 -4.64 12.82 -30.74
N LYS A 274 -5.75 13.20 -30.09
CA LYS A 274 -6.19 14.61 -29.97
C LYS A 274 -5.49 15.38 -28.86
N ASN A 275 -4.99 14.70 -27.82
CA ASN A 275 -4.54 15.35 -26.59
C ASN A 275 -3.08 15.05 -26.21
N TYR A 276 -2.35 14.23 -26.98
CA TYR A 276 -1.00 13.78 -26.63
C TYR A 276 0.03 14.91 -26.46
N ASN A 277 -0.24 16.07 -27.07
CA ASN A 277 0.61 17.26 -27.00
C ASN A 277 0.28 18.18 -25.81
N LYS A 278 -0.72 17.84 -25.00
CA LYS A 278 -1.05 18.59 -23.78
C LYS A 278 -0.15 18.14 -22.64
N GLU A 279 0.19 19.07 -21.75
CA GLU A 279 0.98 18.78 -20.55
C GLU A 279 0.30 17.77 -19.62
N VAL A 280 -1.04 17.78 -19.57
CA VAL A 280 -1.85 16.86 -18.79
C VAL A 280 -3.07 16.43 -19.61
N PHE A 281 -3.31 15.13 -19.69
CA PHE A 281 -4.55 14.55 -20.23
C PHE A 281 -4.89 13.24 -19.52
N SER A 282 -6.16 12.85 -19.56
CA SER A 282 -6.65 11.65 -18.88
C SER A 282 -7.18 10.61 -19.87
N ILE A 283 -7.03 9.34 -19.49
CA ILE A 283 -7.62 8.19 -20.21
C ILE A 283 -8.60 7.53 -19.25
N ILE A 284 -9.88 7.54 -19.60
CA ILE A 284 -10.96 7.03 -18.75
C ILE A 284 -11.71 5.93 -19.52
N ALA A 285 -11.80 4.74 -18.93
CA ALA A 285 -12.61 3.63 -19.44
C ALA A 285 -13.48 3.03 -18.30
N PRO A 286 -14.73 2.63 -18.58
CA PRO A 286 -15.61 1.99 -17.60
C PRO A 286 -15.02 0.64 -17.13
N THR A 287 -15.27 0.31 -15.87
CA THR A 287 -14.42 -0.61 -15.11
C THR A 287 -14.71 -2.08 -15.39
N GLY A 288 -13.72 -2.76 -16.00
CA GLY A 288 -13.70 -4.19 -16.35
C GLY A 288 -12.72 -4.48 -17.51
N GLU A 289 -12.49 -3.48 -18.37
CA GLU A 289 -11.68 -3.58 -19.60
C GLU A 289 -10.27 -2.93 -19.46
N ARG A 290 -9.88 -2.59 -18.23
CA ARG A 290 -8.79 -1.65 -17.93
C ARG A 290 -7.39 -2.07 -18.36
N VAL A 291 -7.11 -3.37 -18.42
CA VAL A 291 -5.75 -3.87 -18.64
C VAL A 291 -5.29 -3.63 -20.08
N ILE A 292 -6.08 -4.04 -21.07
CA ILE A 292 -5.69 -3.96 -22.49
C ILE A 292 -5.58 -2.50 -22.97
N ILE A 293 -6.49 -1.64 -22.53
CA ILE A 293 -6.62 -0.24 -22.99
C ILE A 293 -5.45 0.62 -22.49
N VAL A 294 -5.03 0.45 -21.24
CA VAL A 294 -3.90 1.21 -20.68
C VAL A 294 -2.58 0.78 -21.33
N MET A 295 -2.40 -0.52 -21.59
CA MET A 295 -1.20 -1.03 -22.28
C MET A 295 -1.11 -0.54 -23.73
N GLY A 296 -2.21 -0.48 -24.46
CA GLY A 296 -2.24 0.12 -25.81
C GLY A 296 -1.88 1.61 -25.82
N ALA A 297 -2.41 2.38 -24.87
CA ALA A 297 -2.10 3.79 -24.73
C ALA A 297 -0.63 4.07 -24.42
N VAL A 298 -0.06 3.31 -23.49
CA VAL A 298 1.36 3.39 -23.10
C VAL A 298 2.29 3.14 -24.29
N ASN A 299 2.01 2.12 -25.11
CA ASN A 299 2.83 1.78 -26.26
C ASN A 299 2.76 2.82 -27.39
N VAL A 300 1.66 3.56 -27.51
CA VAL A 300 1.51 4.68 -28.46
C VAL A 300 2.26 5.93 -27.99
N MET A 301 2.34 6.16 -26.68
CA MET A 301 3.03 7.32 -26.10
C MET A 301 4.56 7.15 -26.07
N LYS A 302 5.08 5.94 -25.85
CA LYS A 302 6.52 5.69 -25.63
C LYS A 302 7.47 6.19 -26.74
N PRO A 303 7.18 6.09 -28.05
CA PRO A 303 8.06 6.61 -29.10
C PRO A 303 8.03 8.14 -29.24
N ARG A 304 7.07 8.83 -28.61
CA ARG A 304 6.69 10.21 -28.92
C ARG A 304 6.97 11.20 -27.79
N VAL A 305 7.45 10.72 -26.65
CA VAL A 305 7.76 11.55 -25.48
C VAL A 305 9.18 11.23 -25.04
N SER A 306 10.00 12.27 -24.87
CA SER A 306 11.37 12.13 -24.33
C SER A 306 11.33 11.49 -22.93
N GLY A 307 12.49 11.03 -22.46
CA GLY A 307 12.66 10.09 -21.32
C GLY A 307 11.95 10.39 -19.99
N THR A 308 11.27 11.52 -19.85
CA THR A 308 10.43 11.91 -18.72
C THR A 308 9.18 11.02 -18.54
N LEU A 309 8.55 10.54 -19.63
CA LEU A 309 7.36 9.67 -19.52
C LEU A 309 7.71 8.21 -19.17
N ASN A 310 8.94 7.76 -19.46
CA ASN A 310 9.43 6.45 -18.99
C ASN A 310 9.52 6.39 -17.46
N LYS A 311 9.46 7.53 -16.77
CA LYS A 311 9.51 7.64 -15.30
C LYS A 311 8.13 7.56 -14.64
N TYR A 312 7.03 7.70 -15.38
CA TYR A 312 5.67 7.81 -14.83
C TYR A 312 4.62 7.12 -15.70
N ILE A 313 4.60 5.79 -15.68
CA ILE A 313 3.40 5.02 -16.05
C ILE A 313 2.89 4.37 -14.78
N LEU A 314 1.97 5.07 -14.13
CA LEU A 314 1.30 4.61 -12.93
C LEU A 314 -0.14 4.29 -13.32
N CYS A 315 -0.43 3.00 -13.51
CA CYS A 315 -1.79 2.52 -13.61
C CYS A 315 -2.50 2.86 -12.30
N ILE A 316 -3.34 3.90 -12.33
CA ILE A 316 -4.29 4.18 -11.25
C ILE A 316 -5.26 2.99 -11.19
N ALA A 317 -5.17 2.22 -10.10
CA ALA A 317 -6.05 1.09 -9.79
C ALA A 317 -7.49 1.56 -9.50
#